data_AF-A0A3S7KUB6-F1
#
_entry.id   AF-A0A3S7KUB6-F1
#
_cell.length_a   1.000
_cell.length_b   1.000
_cell.length_c   1.000
_cell.angle_alpha   90.00
_cell.angle_beta   90.00
_cell.angle_gamma   90.00
#
_symmetry.space_group_name_H-M   'P 1'
#
loop_
_entity.id
_entity.type
_entity.pdbx_description
1 polymer ?
#
loop_
_entity_poly.entity_id
_entity_poly.type
_entity_poly.pdbx_seq_one_letter_code
_entity_poly.pdbx_strand_id
1 'polypeptide(L)'
;MSYVKKEGVPVAEGETAVELDTGELVAVVCTRTLLGGQILFRGKARAVTTGGEPVVGADGLPIAREFQHTDPRPDKASEVARDVLLALLGEPPELVAWSGQVLLDVSIRQALQLANINTGAVDASTVL
;
A
#
# COMPACT_ATOMS: atom_id res chain seq x y z
N MET A 1 -13.02 -2.64 7.32
CA MET A 1 -11.85 -1.84 7.71
C MET A 1 -12.15 -0.42 7.28
N SER A 2 -11.60 0.58 7.96
CA SER A 2 -11.82 1.97 7.56
C SER A 2 -10.56 2.79 7.70
N TYR A 3 -10.51 3.90 6.99
CA TYR A 3 -9.44 4.87 7.07
C TYR A 3 -10.04 6.26 6.88
N VAL A 4 -9.36 7.27 7.43
CA VAL A 4 -9.75 8.67 7.28
C VAL A 4 -8.59 9.47 6.74
N LYS A 5 -8.88 10.45 5.88
CA LYS A 5 -7.86 11.40 5.42
C LYS A 5 -7.33 12.19 6.63
N LYS A 6 -6.01 12.30 6.77
CA LYS A 6 -5.38 13.05 7.84
C LYS A 6 -4.66 14.28 7.28
N GLU A 7 -5.14 15.45 7.64
CA GLU A 7 -4.49 16.71 7.29
C GLU A 7 -3.32 17.01 8.25
N GLY A 8 -2.33 17.77 7.78
CA GLY A 8 -1.23 18.26 8.61
C GLY A 8 -0.07 17.27 8.84
N VAL A 9 -0.15 16.04 8.32
CA VAL A 9 0.97 15.10 8.29
C VAL A 9 1.85 15.43 7.08
N PRO A 10 3.15 15.71 7.25
CA PRO A 10 4.05 15.93 6.11
C PRO A 10 4.13 14.68 5.23
N VAL A 11 3.84 14.83 3.95
CA VAL A 11 3.96 13.76 2.95
C VAL A 11 4.69 14.28 1.71
N ALA A 12 5.16 13.37 0.86
CA ALA A 12 5.83 13.76 -0.37
C ALA A 12 4.82 14.38 -1.36
N GLU A 13 5.33 15.06 -2.38
CA GLU A 13 4.48 15.69 -3.38
C GLU A 13 3.54 14.66 -4.05
N GLY A 14 2.26 15.01 -4.13
CA GLY A 14 1.22 14.16 -4.71
C GLY A 14 0.71 13.03 -3.81
N GLU A 15 1.33 12.81 -2.64
CA GLU A 15 0.81 11.87 -1.65
C GLU A 15 -0.33 12.47 -0.82
N THR A 16 -1.13 11.58 -0.24
CA THR A 16 -2.16 11.90 0.74
C THR A 16 -1.93 11.06 1.99
N ALA A 17 -1.91 11.70 3.16
CA ALA A 17 -1.88 10.98 4.42
C ALA A 17 -3.29 10.47 4.79
N VAL A 18 -3.35 9.22 5.23
CA VAL A 18 -4.53 8.59 5.81
C VAL A 18 -4.16 7.98 7.16
N GLU A 19 -5.10 8.02 8.09
CA GLU A 19 -5.04 7.31 9.36
C GLU A 19 -5.91 6.07 9.24
N LEU A 20 -5.32 4.91 9.50
CA LEU A 20 -6.02 3.64 9.55
C LEU A 20 -6.87 3.54 10.83
N ASP A 21 -7.90 2.71 10.83
CA ASP A 21 -8.70 2.39 12.04
C ASP A 21 -7.88 1.77 13.18
N THR A 22 -6.69 1.25 12.88
CA THR A 22 -5.70 0.75 13.85
C THR A 22 -4.77 1.86 14.39
N GLY A 23 -4.86 3.08 13.86
CA GLY A 23 -4.16 4.28 14.34
C GLY A 23 -2.85 4.60 13.61
N GLU A 24 -2.36 3.72 12.74
CA GLU A 24 -1.16 3.99 11.95
C GLU A 24 -1.44 5.02 10.85
N LEU A 25 -0.45 5.87 10.59
CA LEU A 25 -0.49 6.82 9.50
C LEU A 25 0.18 6.20 8.27
N VAL A 26 -0.46 6.35 7.13
CA VAL A 26 0.02 5.87 5.84
C VAL A 26 -0.05 7.01 4.83
N ALA A 27 1.04 7.26 4.12
CA ALA A 27 1.04 8.13 2.94
C ALA A 27 0.80 7.29 1.69
N VAL A 28 -0.17 7.69 0.87
CA VAL A 28 -0.54 6.98 -0.35
C VAL A 28 -0.53 7.88 -1.58
N VAL A 29 -0.20 7.31 -2.74
CA VAL A 29 -0.29 7.99 -4.04
C VAL A 29 -0.57 6.96 -5.13
N CYS A 30 -1.32 7.37 -6.16
CA CYS A 30 -1.42 6.61 -7.39
C CYS A 30 -1.12 7.53 -8.58
N THR A 31 -0.07 7.19 -9.34
CA THR A 31 0.28 7.88 -10.57
C THR A 31 -0.25 7.13 -11.79
N ARG A 32 -0.45 7.86 -12.89
CA ARG A 32 -1.00 7.34 -14.14
C ARG A 32 -0.10 7.74 -15.30
N THR A 33 0.28 6.78 -16.13
CA THR A 33 1.07 7.02 -17.35
C THR A 33 0.51 6.20 -18.50
N LEU A 34 0.55 6.73 -19.73
CA LEU A 34 0.23 5.94 -20.92
C LEU A 34 1.38 4.97 -21.23
N LEU A 35 1.06 3.69 -21.42
CA LEU A 35 2.00 2.63 -21.78
C LEU A 35 1.35 1.70 -22.79
N GLY A 36 1.86 1.66 -24.03
CA GLY A 36 1.42 0.70 -25.03
C GLY A 36 -0.08 0.77 -25.37
N GLY A 37 -0.67 1.97 -25.39
CA GLY A 37 -2.11 2.17 -25.63
C GLY A 37 -3.02 1.87 -24.43
N GLN A 38 -2.44 1.56 -23.27
CA GLN A 38 -3.15 1.37 -22.00
C GLN A 38 -2.71 2.43 -20.99
N ILE A 39 -3.44 2.54 -19.89
CA ILE A 39 -3.03 3.35 -18.75
C ILE A 39 -2.36 2.42 -17.75
N LEU A 40 -1.10 2.70 -17.43
CA LEU A 40 -0.40 2.11 -16.31
C LEU A 40 -0.65 2.94 -15.05
N PHE A 41 -1.20 2.29 -14.05
CA PHE A 41 -1.39 2.80 -12.70
C PHE A 41 -0.25 2.31 -11.82
N ARG A 42 0.42 3.22 -11.12
CA ARG A 42 1.43 2.88 -10.11
C ARG A 42 1.02 3.47 -8.77
N GLY A 43 0.50 2.61 -7.91
CA GLY A 43 0.18 2.93 -6.53
C GLY A 43 1.37 2.69 -5.61
N LYS A 44 1.49 3.53 -4.59
CA LYS A 44 2.43 3.37 -3.49
C LYS A 44 1.73 3.70 -2.18
N ALA A 45 2.01 2.90 -1.16
CA ALA A 45 1.63 3.14 0.23
C ALA A 45 2.87 2.98 1.11
N ARG A 46 3.11 3.92 2.02
CA ARG A 46 4.20 3.87 2.99
C ARG A 46 3.69 4.22 4.37
N ALA A 47 4.06 3.46 5.39
CA ALA A 47 3.78 3.81 6.77
C ALA A 47 4.67 4.99 7.18
N VAL A 48 4.08 5.97 7.88
CA VAL A 48 4.76 7.21 8.26
C VAL A 48 4.50 7.57 9.71
N THR A 49 5.42 8.31 10.31
CA THR A 49 5.22 8.95 11.61
C THR A 49 4.41 10.23 11.45
N THR A 50 4.01 10.86 12.56
CA THR A 50 3.38 12.19 12.55
C THR A 50 4.28 13.28 11.96
N GLY A 51 5.60 13.08 11.97
CA GLY A 51 6.59 13.96 11.33
C GLY A 51 6.79 13.69 9.83
N GLY A 52 6.13 12.67 9.26
CA GLY A 52 6.26 12.30 7.84
C GLY A 52 7.38 11.30 7.54
N GLU A 53 8.22 10.99 8.53
CA GLU A 53 9.33 10.03 8.40
C GLU A 53 8.83 8.60 8.22
N PRO A 54 9.50 7.75 7.42
CA PRO A 54 9.10 6.37 7.24
C PRO A 54 9.13 5.56 8.54
N VAL A 55 8.09 4.75 8.76
CA VAL A 55 8.11 3.74 9.83
C VAL A 55 8.95 2.55 9.36
N VAL A 56 9.82 2.07 10.24
CA VAL A 56 10.78 0.99 9.96
C VAL A 56 10.33 -0.29 10.66
N GLY A 57 10.35 -1.41 9.96
CA GLY A 57 10.02 -2.74 10.51
C GLY A 57 11.16 -3.34 11.35
N ALA A 58 10.91 -4.51 11.94
CA ALA A 58 11.92 -5.24 12.73
C ALA A 58 13.15 -5.68 11.90
N ASP A 59 13.01 -5.74 10.58
CA ASP A 59 14.08 -6.02 9.61
C ASP A 59 14.98 -4.80 9.30
N GLY A 60 14.65 -3.63 9.85
CA GLY A 60 15.39 -2.39 9.61
C GLY A 60 15.03 -1.71 8.28
N LEU A 61 13.99 -2.18 7.57
CA LEU A 61 13.55 -1.60 6.31
C LEU A 61 12.26 -0.76 6.48
N PRO A 62 12.08 0.31 5.68
CA PRO A 62 10.82 1.04 5.67
C PRO A 62 9.63 0.16 5.27
N ILE A 63 8.52 0.29 6.00
CA ILE A 63 7.29 -0.44 5.70
C ILE A 63 6.57 0.27 4.55
N ALA A 64 6.67 -0.31 3.36
CA ALA A 64 6.02 0.19 2.15
C ALA A 64 5.50 -0.93 1.26
N ARG A 65 4.51 -0.59 0.43
CA ARG A 65 3.94 -1.44 -0.61
C ARG A 65 3.73 -0.64 -1.88
N GLU A 66 3.91 -1.32 -3.00
CA GLU A 66 3.64 -0.80 -4.32
C GLU A 66 2.73 -1.77 -5.06
N PHE A 67 1.88 -1.21 -5.90
CA PHE A 67 1.00 -2.01 -6.74
C PHE A 67 0.89 -1.39 -8.12
N GLN A 68 1.07 -2.21 -9.14
CA GLN A 68 0.97 -1.79 -10.53
C GLN A 68 -0.14 -2.54 -11.23
N HIS A 69 -0.92 -1.80 -12.01
CA HIS A 69 -2.01 -2.36 -12.80
C HIS A 69 -2.08 -1.63 -14.13
N THR A 70 -2.44 -2.33 -15.20
CA THR A 70 -2.69 -1.73 -16.50
C THR A 70 -4.15 -1.95 -16.89
N ASP A 71 -4.80 -0.88 -17.33
CA ASP A 71 -6.18 -0.94 -17.82
C ASP A 71 -6.33 -0.18 -19.14
N PRO A 72 -7.06 -0.72 -20.14
CA PRO A 72 -7.26 -0.07 -21.42
C PRO A 72 -8.40 0.96 -21.43
N ARG A 73 -9.19 1.12 -20.35
CA ARG A 73 -10.41 1.94 -20.31
C ARG A 73 -10.13 3.34 -19.75
N PRO A 74 -9.93 4.38 -20.59
CA PRO A 74 -9.62 5.72 -20.11
C PRO A 74 -10.77 6.39 -19.35
N ASP A 75 -12.01 6.04 -19.67
CA ASP A 75 -13.23 6.52 -19.00
C ASP A 75 -13.36 6.01 -17.57
N LYS A 76 -12.63 4.94 -17.21
CA LYS A 76 -12.59 4.34 -15.87
C LYS A 76 -11.31 4.63 -15.11
N ALA A 77 -10.45 5.50 -15.63
CA ALA A 77 -9.12 5.70 -15.07
C ALA A 77 -9.14 6.24 -13.62
N SER A 78 -10.17 6.98 -13.21
CA SER A 78 -10.27 7.47 -11.84
C SER A 78 -10.70 6.37 -10.88
N GLU A 79 -11.67 5.56 -11.27
CA GLU A 79 -12.15 4.40 -10.51
C GLU A 79 -11.04 3.35 -10.36
N VAL A 80 -10.30 3.04 -11.43
CA VAL A 80 -9.17 2.10 -11.37
C VAL A 80 -8.06 2.62 -10.45
N ALA A 81 -7.71 3.91 -10.54
CA ALA A 81 -6.70 4.49 -9.64
C ALA A 81 -7.13 4.44 -8.17
N ARG A 82 -8.43 4.63 -7.90
CA ARG A 82 -8.99 4.47 -6.56
C ARG A 82 -8.92 3.02 -6.09
N ASP A 83 -9.26 2.06 -6.93
CA ASP A 83 -9.17 0.63 -6.60
C ASP A 83 -7.74 0.21 -6.28
N VAL A 84 -6.74 0.72 -7.01
CA VAL A 84 -5.32 0.50 -6.70
C VAL A 84 -4.98 0.99 -5.29
N LEU A 85 -5.50 2.16 -4.89
CA LEU A 85 -5.31 2.69 -3.54
C LEU A 85 -6.07 1.87 -2.49
N LEU A 86 -7.30 1.44 -2.77
CA LEU A 86 -8.08 0.57 -1.89
C LEU A 86 -7.35 -0.76 -1.64
N ALA A 87 -6.85 -1.40 -2.69
CA ALA A 87 -6.06 -2.63 -2.58
C ALA A 87 -4.81 -2.43 -1.71
N LEU A 88 -4.07 -1.35 -1.91
CA LEU A 88 -2.90 -1.00 -1.08
C LEU A 88 -3.28 -0.75 0.38
N LEU A 89 -4.46 -0.18 0.64
CA LEU A 89 -4.98 0.02 1.99
C LEU A 89 -5.63 -1.24 2.59
N GLY A 90 -5.66 -2.36 1.86
CA GLY A 90 -6.29 -3.60 2.29
C GLY A 90 -7.82 -3.56 2.28
N GLU A 91 -8.41 -2.64 1.53
CA GLU A 91 -9.85 -2.51 1.33
C GLU A 91 -10.29 -3.22 0.04
N PRO A 92 -11.55 -3.70 -0.03
CA PRO A 92 -12.06 -4.32 -1.24
C PRO A 92 -12.15 -3.32 -2.40
N PRO A 93 -11.60 -3.63 -3.59
CA PRO A 93 -11.82 -2.84 -4.80
C PRO A 93 -13.30 -2.85 -5.23
N GLU A 94 -13.72 -1.82 -5.96
CA GLU A 94 -15.11 -1.70 -6.41
C GLU A 94 -15.34 -2.05 -7.88
N LEU A 95 -14.32 -1.88 -8.72
CA LEU A 95 -14.39 -2.11 -10.16
C LEU A 95 -13.53 -3.30 -10.61
N VAL A 96 -12.29 -3.40 -10.13
CA VAL A 96 -11.33 -4.43 -10.56
C VAL A 96 -11.30 -5.59 -9.59
N ALA A 97 -11.66 -6.78 -10.06
CA ALA A 97 -11.68 -7.99 -9.24
C ALA A 97 -10.30 -8.68 -9.20
N TRP A 98 -9.37 -8.16 -8.40
CA TRP A 98 -8.14 -8.90 -8.07
C TRP A 98 -8.43 -10.07 -7.12
N SER A 99 -7.59 -11.10 -7.16
CA SER A 99 -7.74 -12.23 -6.25
C SER A 99 -7.49 -11.81 -4.80
N GLY A 100 -8.10 -12.51 -3.84
CA GLY A 100 -7.86 -12.25 -2.41
C GLY A 100 -6.38 -12.35 -2.03
N GLN A 101 -5.63 -13.26 -2.66
CA GLN A 101 -4.19 -13.37 -2.44
C GLN A 101 -3.44 -12.11 -2.87
N VAL A 102 -3.74 -11.57 -4.06
CA VAL A 102 -3.13 -10.33 -4.54
C VAL A 102 -3.42 -9.18 -3.57
N LEU A 103 -4.66 -9.07 -3.08
CA LEU A 103 -5.04 -8.04 -2.11
C LEU A 103 -4.27 -8.17 -0.80
N LEU A 104 -4.04 -9.40 -0.31
CA LEU A 104 -3.23 -9.64 0.87
C LEU A 104 -1.76 -9.27 0.66
N ASP A 105 -1.18 -9.61 -0.49
CA ASP A 105 0.24 -9.39 -0.79
C ASP A 105 0.57 -7.88 -0.86
N VAL A 106 -0.32 -7.09 -1.45
CA VAL A 106 -0.11 -5.65 -1.68
C VAL A 106 -0.57 -4.77 -0.52
N SER A 107 -1.31 -5.32 0.44
CA SER A 107 -1.87 -4.57 1.55
C SER A 107 -0.81 -4.05 2.52
N ILE A 108 -0.81 -2.74 2.76
CA ILE A 108 0.04 -2.09 3.77
C ILE A 108 -0.36 -2.52 5.19
N ARG A 109 -1.63 -2.85 5.42
CA ARG A 109 -2.10 -3.37 6.72
C ARG A 109 -1.47 -4.71 7.02
N GLN A 110 -1.44 -5.60 6.02
CA GLN A 110 -0.78 -6.89 6.15
C GLN A 110 0.73 -6.70 6.39
N ALA A 111 1.36 -5.77 5.68
CA ALA A 111 2.76 -5.44 5.89
C ALA A 111 3.04 -4.92 7.32
N LEU A 112 2.22 -4.01 7.84
CA LEU A 112 2.32 -3.49 9.21
C LEU A 112 2.17 -4.59 10.26
N GLN A 113 1.22 -5.51 10.08
CA GLN A 113 1.05 -6.65 10.98
C GLN A 113 2.27 -7.56 11.00
N LEU A 114 2.86 -7.83 9.83
CA LEU A 114 4.03 -8.70 9.70
C LEU A 114 5.34 -8.01 10.09
N ALA A 115 5.41 -6.68 10.03
CA ALA A 115 6.63 -5.92 10.33
C ALA A 115 7.13 -6.07 11.78
N ASN A 116 6.26 -6.53 12.69
CA ASN A 116 6.61 -6.80 14.08
C ASN A 116 7.14 -8.24 14.30
N ILE A 117 7.10 -9.10 13.27
CA ILE A 117 7.64 -10.44 13.35
C ILE A 117 9.14 -10.37 13.06
N ASN A 118 9.96 -10.61 14.09
CA ASN A 118 11.37 -10.84 13.87
C ASN A 118 11.54 -12.23 13.25
N THR A 119 11.77 -12.29 11.95
CA THR A 119 11.92 -13.57 11.23
C THR A 119 13.21 -14.30 11.57
N GLY A 120 14.17 -13.64 12.25
CA GLY A 120 15.43 -14.23 12.71
C GLY A 120 16.22 -14.97 11.61
N ALA A 121 17.30 -15.64 12.00
CA ALA A 121 17.81 -16.74 11.21
C ALA A 121 17.06 -18.01 11.65
N VAL A 122 16.41 -18.71 10.73
CA VAL A 122 15.88 -20.05 10.98
C VAL A 122 17.05 -21.02 10.92
N ASP A 123 17.51 -21.49 12.08
CA ASP A 123 18.59 -22.48 12.15
C ASP A 123 18.06 -23.87 11.78
N ALA A 124 18.38 -24.30 10.56
CA ALA A 124 18.01 -25.61 10.03
C ALA A 124 18.69 -26.79 10.75
N SER A 125 19.66 -26.55 11.65
CA SER A 125 20.39 -27.60 12.36
C SER A 125 19.62 -28.23 13.54
N THR A 126 18.41 -27.75 13.83
CA THR A 126 17.58 -28.24 14.96
C THR A 126 16.58 -29.33 14.60
N VAL A 127 16.54 -29.82 13.35
CA VAL A 127 15.74 -30.99 12.99
C VAL A 127 16.54 -32.26 13.31
N LEU A 128 16.28 -32.83 14.48
CA LEU A 128 16.69 -34.20 14.86
C LEU A 128 15.67 -35.23 14.37
#